data_AF-A0A2V7TW65-F1
#
_entry.id   AF-A0A2V7TW65-F1
#
_cell.length_a   1.000
_cell.length_b   1.000
_cell.length_c   1.000
_cell.angle_alpha   90.00
_cell.angle_beta   90.00
_cell.angle_gamma   90.00
#
_symmetry.space_group_name_H-M   'P 1'
#
loop_
_entity.id
_entity.type
_entity.pdbx_description
1 polymer ?
#
loop_
_entity_poly.entity_id
_entity_poly.type
_entity_poly.pdbx_seq_one_letter_code
_entity_poly.pdbx_strand_id
1 'polypeptide(L)'
;MEAAGGATIAIAHVTSPADCPLTFATNYTETLEAGARMEGGRLRAAAVFPSYGALAGVWVPRGASEVRLTAHVPRPPLAPLWPALGAALLTWQTMYSPRRPRP
;
A
#
# COMPACT_ATOMS: atom_id res chain seq x y z
N MET A 1 -5.54 16.06 -5.62
CA MET A 1 -5.07 14.68 -5.84
C MET A 1 -5.04 14.03 -4.47
N GLU A 2 -6.17 13.43 -4.11
CA GLU A 2 -6.46 12.92 -2.76
C GLU A 2 -5.98 11.46 -2.72
N ALA A 3 -5.13 11.12 -1.74
CA ALA A 3 -4.57 9.78 -1.62
C ALA A 3 -5.69 8.78 -1.32
N ALA A 4 -6.02 7.93 -2.29
CA ALA A 4 -7.04 6.92 -2.16
C ALA A 4 -6.60 5.84 -1.15
N GLY A 5 -7.13 5.89 0.07
CA GLY A 5 -7.36 4.71 0.92
C GLY A 5 -6.15 3.91 1.40
N GLY A 6 -4.95 4.52 1.49
CA GLY A 6 -3.76 3.87 2.04
C GLY A 6 -3.65 4.01 3.57
N ALA A 7 -3.19 2.96 4.26
CA ALA A 7 -2.88 3.05 5.68
C ALA A 7 -1.55 3.80 5.88
N THR A 8 -1.52 4.81 6.74
CA THR A 8 -0.26 5.50 7.07
C THR A 8 0.58 4.63 7.97
N ILE A 9 1.80 4.30 7.52
CA ILE A 9 2.75 3.46 8.24
C ILE A 9 3.65 4.32 9.13
N ALA A 10 4.17 5.42 8.57
CA ALA A 10 5.11 6.29 9.26
C ALA A 10 5.00 7.73 8.76
N ILE A 11 5.34 8.67 9.63
CA ILE A 11 5.50 10.09 9.33
C ILE A 11 6.86 10.51 9.87
N ALA A 12 7.68 11.10 9.01
CA ALA A 12 8.97 11.68 9.39
C ALA A 12 8.91 13.20 9.22
N HIS A 13 9.21 13.94 10.27
CA HIS A 13 9.43 15.38 10.17
C HIS A 13 10.90 15.62 9.81
N VAL A 14 11.14 16.38 8.75
CA VAL A 14 12.47 16.53 8.16
C VAL A 14 12.73 18.00 7.82
N THR A 15 14.00 18.35 7.65
CA THR A 15 14.40 19.61 7.03
C THR A 15 15.39 19.26 5.94
N SER A 16 14.92 19.34 4.69
CA SER A 16 15.66 18.81 3.53
C SER A 16 16.16 19.98 2.66
N PRO A 17 17.42 20.43 2.82
CA PRO A 17 17.95 21.57 2.07
C PRO A 17 18.24 21.26 0.59
N ALA A 18 18.29 19.99 0.22
CA ALA A 18 18.50 19.46 -1.12
C ALA A 18 17.71 18.16 -1.29
N ASP A 19 17.62 17.62 -2.50
CA ASP A 19 17.01 16.30 -2.71
C ASP A 19 17.87 15.23 -2.01
N CYS A 20 17.29 14.47 -1.09
CA CYS A 20 18.03 13.56 -0.22
C CYS A 20 17.32 12.21 -0.06
N PRO A 21 18.07 11.09 0.01
CA PRO A 21 17.48 9.81 0.38
C PRO A 21 17.18 9.79 1.89
N LEU A 22 15.94 9.46 2.25
CA LEU A 22 15.50 9.16 3.62
C LEU A 22 15.22 7.65 3.71
N THR A 23 15.81 6.96 4.67
CA THR A 23 15.51 5.55 4.91
C THR A 23 14.61 5.39 6.14
N PHE A 24 13.53 4.65 5.97
CA PHE A 24 12.67 4.21 7.06
C PHE A 24 13.10 2.80 7.50
N ALA A 25 13.12 2.55 8.80
CA ALA A 25 13.39 1.23 9.38
C ALA A 25 12.16 0.31 9.26
N THR A 26 11.70 0.08 8.02
CA THR A 26 10.61 -0.84 7.67
C THR A 26 10.93 -1.54 6.35
N ASN A 27 10.37 -2.73 6.15
CA ASN A 27 10.58 -3.49 4.92
C ASN A 27 9.99 -2.76 3.72
N TYR A 28 10.72 -2.76 2.61
CA TYR A 28 10.24 -2.30 1.32
C TYR A 28 9.19 -3.27 0.76
N THR A 29 8.10 -2.72 0.24
CA THR A 29 7.14 -3.44 -0.60
C THR A 29 6.73 -2.54 -1.76
N GLU A 30 6.39 -3.11 -2.91
CA GLU A 30 5.97 -2.34 -4.10
C GLU A 30 4.66 -1.58 -3.90
N THR A 31 3.90 -1.96 -2.87
CA THR A 31 2.67 -1.30 -2.45
C THR A 31 2.89 -0.05 -1.59
N LEU A 32 4.14 0.28 -1.26
CA LEU A 32 4.46 1.51 -0.53
C LEU A 32 4.44 2.72 -1.44
N GLU A 33 3.78 3.76 -0.97
CA GLU A 33 3.77 5.08 -1.57
C GLU A 33 4.28 6.11 -0.55
N ALA A 34 4.92 7.17 -1.03
CA ALA A 34 5.34 8.27 -0.18
C ALA A 34 4.86 9.62 -0.71
N GLY A 35 4.45 10.47 0.22
CA GLY A 35 4.10 11.87 -0.02
C GLY A 35 4.96 12.78 0.84
N ALA A 36 5.56 13.80 0.25
CA ALA A 36 6.27 14.87 0.94
C ALA A 36 5.38 16.11 1.03
N ARG A 37 5.24 16.66 2.23
CA ARG A 37 4.68 17.99 2.47
C ARG A 37 5.83 19.00 2.46
N MET A 38 5.71 20.02 1.62
CA MET A 38 6.68 21.10 1.49
C MET A 38 6.44 22.18 2.54
N GLU A 39 7.42 23.05 2.77
CA GLU A 39 7.31 24.21 3.69
C GLU A 39 6.18 25.20 3.38
N GLY A 40 5.52 25.12 2.22
CA GLY A 40 4.31 25.89 1.89
C GLY A 40 2.99 25.10 2.02
N GLY A 41 3.00 23.93 2.66
CA GLY A 41 1.84 23.05 2.79
C GLY A 41 1.47 22.25 1.53
N ARG A 42 2.14 22.48 0.40
CA ARG A 42 1.95 21.72 -0.84
C ARG A 42 2.38 20.27 -0.66
N LEU A 43 1.58 19.32 -1.14
CA LEU A 43 1.94 17.91 -1.20
C LEU A 43 2.60 17.57 -2.53
N ARG A 44 3.62 16.73 -2.49
CA ARG A 44 4.33 16.21 -3.67
C ARG A 44 4.56 14.71 -3.50
N ALA A 45 4.34 13.94 -4.56
CA ALA A 45 4.72 12.52 -4.56
C ALA A 45 6.24 12.38 -4.41
N ALA A 46 6.66 11.42 -3.60
CA ALA A 46 8.06 11.06 -3.38
C ALA A 46 8.27 9.60 -3.80
N ALA A 47 9.37 9.33 -4.51
CA ALA A 47 9.67 7.99 -4.99
C ALA A 47 10.10 7.08 -3.85
N VAL A 48 9.52 5.89 -3.74
CA VAL A 48 9.93 4.85 -2.79
C VAL A 48 10.82 3.85 -3.52
N PHE A 49 11.91 3.44 -2.89
CA PHE A 49 12.89 2.50 -3.46
C PHE A 49 13.45 1.58 -2.37
N PRO A 50 13.94 0.38 -2.71
CA PRO A 50 14.65 -0.48 -1.76
C PRO A 50 16.01 0.15 -1.40
N SER A 51 16.20 0.42 -0.12
CA SER A 51 17.43 0.95 0.50
C SER A 51 18.06 -0.13 1.38
N TYR A 52 19.39 -0.19 1.44
CA TYR A 52 20.13 -1.16 2.27
C TYR A 52 19.61 -2.61 2.13
N GLY A 53 19.32 -3.04 0.90
CA GLY A 53 18.86 -4.38 0.56
C GLY A 53 17.34 -4.58 0.66
N ALA A 54 16.73 -4.24 1.80
CA ALA A 54 15.30 -4.53 2.03
C ALA A 54 14.52 -3.44 2.78
N LEU A 55 15.15 -2.31 3.13
CA LEU A 55 14.47 -1.22 3.82
C LEU A 55 13.77 -0.26 2.86
N ALA A 56 12.73 0.41 3.32
CA ALA A 56 12.05 1.43 2.53
C ALA A 56 12.86 2.74 2.50
N GLY A 57 13.45 3.06 1.35
CA GLY A 57 14.01 4.37 1.03
C GLY A 57 12.97 5.27 0.36
N VAL A 58 13.04 6.57 0.63
CA VAL A 58 12.21 7.59 0.00
C VAL A 58 13.10 8.71 -0.51
N TRP A 59 12.92 9.10 -1.77
CA TRP A 59 13.61 10.25 -2.35
C TRP A 59 12.89 11.53 -1.96
N VAL A 60 13.41 12.22 -0.94
CA VAL A 60 12.78 13.39 -0.33
C VAL A 60 13.13 14.63 -1.15
N PRO A 61 12.13 15.38 -1.64
CA PRO A 61 12.39 16.59 -2.41
C PRO A 61 12.89 17.73 -1.51
N ARG A 62 13.77 18.57 -2.06
CA ARG A 62 14.24 19.81 -1.42
C ARG A 62 13.07 20.66 -0.91
N GLY A 63 13.15 21.09 0.34
CA GLY A 63 12.15 21.93 1.02
C GLY A 63 10.98 21.13 1.60
N ALA A 64 11.11 19.80 1.69
CA ALA A 64 10.17 18.98 2.45
C ALA A 64 10.32 19.24 3.95
N SER A 65 9.18 19.35 4.63
CA SER A 65 9.06 19.47 6.08
C SER A 65 8.48 18.21 6.74
N GLU A 66 7.74 17.42 5.97
CA GLU A 66 7.18 16.13 6.41
C GLU A 66 7.20 15.14 5.24
N VAL A 67 7.49 13.88 5.54
CA VAL A 67 7.39 12.75 4.60
C VAL A 67 6.50 11.71 5.23
N ARG A 68 5.40 11.38 4.55
CA ARG A 68 4.44 10.36 4.95
C ARG A 68 4.63 9.13 4.08
N LEU A 69 4.78 7.98 4.72
CA LEU A 69 4.84 6.66 4.10
C LEU A 69 3.49 5.95 4.29
N THR A 70 2.88 5.52 3.19
CA THR A 70 1.56 4.87 3.18
C THR A 70 1.63 3.54 2.45
N ALA A 71 0.91 2.53 2.96
CA ALA A 71 0.68 1.29 2.22
C ALA A 71 -0.63 1.38 1.43
N HIS A 72 -0.53 1.20 0.12
CA HIS A 72 -1.67 1.04 -0.76
C HIS A 72 -2.00 -0.45 -0.92
N VAL A 73 -3.18 -0.87 -0.46
CA VAL A 73 -3.62 -2.26 -0.63
C VAL A 73 -4.42 -2.35 -1.92
N PRO A 74 -3.88 -2.93 -3.01
CA PRO A 74 -4.63 -3.09 -4.24
C PRO A 74 -5.86 -3.94 -3.97
N ARG A 75 -7.05 -3.39 -4.24
CA ARG A 75 -8.30 -4.13 -4.13
C ARG A 75 -8.66 -4.67 -5.51
N PRO A 76 -9.00 -5.97 -5.64
CA PRO A 76 -9.44 -6.50 -6.91
C PRO A 76 -10.72 -5.78 -7.37
N PRO A 77 -10.91 -5.58 -8.69
CA PRO A 77 -12.18 -5.09 -9.19
C PRO A 77 -13.29 -6.05 -8.75
N LEU A 78 -14.43 -5.48 -8.34
CA LEU A 78 -15.57 -6.25 -7.87
C LEU A 78 -15.24 -7.14 -6.65
N ALA A 79 -14.33 -6.69 -5.78
CA ALA A 79 -14.07 -7.27 -4.46
C ALA A 79 -15.32 -7.83 -3.72
N PRO A 80 -16.49 -7.13 -3.69
CA PRO A 80 -17.68 -7.67 -3.03
C PRO A 80 -18.36 -8.85 -3.75
N LEU A 81 -18.10 -9.09 -5.04
CA LEU A 81 -18.72 -10.19 -5.80
C LEU A 81 -18.01 -11.53 -5.59
N TRP A 82 -16.71 -11.52 -5.31
CA TRP A 82 -15.92 -12.72 -5.04
C TRP A 82 -16.47 -13.59 -3.89
N PRO A 83 -16.83 -13.06 -2.71
CA PRO A 83 -17.42 -13.87 -1.66
C PRO A 83 -18.79 -14.43 -2.05
N ALA A 84 -19.59 -13.68 -2.83
CA ALA A 84 -20.89 -14.17 -3.33
C ALA A 84 -20.71 -15.35 -4.30
N LEU A 85 -19.75 -15.26 -5.22
CA LEU A 85 -19.37 -16.36 -6.12
C LEU A 85 -18.87 -17.59 -5.35
N GLY A 86 -18.02 -17.38 -4.34
CA GLY A 86 -17.54 -18.46 -3.48
C GLY A 86 -18.67 -19.18 -2.76
N ALA A 87 -19.61 -18.43 -2.18
CA ALA A 87 -20.80 -18.99 -1.53
C ALA A 87 -21.68 -19.78 -2.50
N ALA A 88 -21.92 -19.24 -3.70
CA ALA A 88 -22.71 -19.90 -4.75
C ALA A 88 -22.08 -21.22 -5.22
N LEU A 89 -20.75 -21.28 -5.34
CA LEU A 89 -20.03 -22.51 -5.68
C LEU A 89 -20.12 -23.55 -4.55
N LEU A 90 -20.01 -23.12 -3.29
CA LEU A 90 -20.15 -24.00 -2.13
C LEU A 90 -21.56 -24.59 -2.01
N THR A 91 -22.60 -23.80 -2.24
CA THR A 91 -23.98 -24.29 -2.24
C THR A 91 -24.23 -25.25 -3.39
N TRP A 92 -23.70 -24.96 -4.60
CA TRP A 92 -23.75 -25.89 -5.72
C TRP A 92 -23.09 -27.23 -5.37
N GLN A 93 -21.87 -27.22 -4.84
CA GLN A 93 -21.15 -28.46 -4.51
C GLN A 93 -21.88 -29.29 -3.45
N THR A 94 -22.48 -28.66 -2.46
CA THR A 94 -23.21 -29.38 -1.39
C THR A 94 -24.57 -29.89 -1.85
N MET A 95 -25.25 -29.19 -2.76
CA MET A 95 -26.54 -29.63 -3.32
C MET A 95 -26.39 -30.65 -4.45
N TYR A 96 -25.37 -30.52 -5.29
CA TYR A 96 -25.23 -31.28 -6.55
C TYR A 96 -24.14 -32.35 -6.53
N SER A 97 -23.36 -32.48 -5.46
CA SER A 97 -22.49 -33.66 -5.29
C SER A 97 -23.36 -34.90 -5.10
N PRO A 98 -23.36 -35.87 -6.04
CA PRO A 98 -24.10 -37.10 -5.85
C PRO A 98 -23.49 -37.80 -4.66
N ARG A 99 -24.28 -38.01 -3.59
CA ARG A 99 -23.91 -38.88 -2.48
C ARG A 99 -23.54 -40.23 -3.09
N ARG A 100 -22.24 -40.52 -3.23
CA ARG A 100 -21.80 -41.86 -3.64
C ARG A 100 -22.41 -42.84 -2.64
N PRO A 101 -23.18 -43.85 -3.09
CA PRO A 101 -23.61 -44.92 -2.21
C PRO A 101 -22.33 -45.53 -1.62
N ARG A 102 -22.24 -45.59 -0.29
CA ARG A 102 -21.17 -46.34 0.36
C ARG A 102 -21.34 -47.82 0.01
N PRO A 103 -20.26 -48.55 -0.32
CA PRO A 103 -20.31 -49.99 -0.59
C PRO A 103 -20.72 -50.78 0.65
#